data_AF-A0AAC9IGN4-F1
#
_entry.id   AF-A0AAC9IGN4-F1
#
_cell.length_a   1.000
_cell.length_b   1.000
_cell.length_c   1.000
_cell.angle_alpha   90.00
_cell.angle_beta   90.00
_cell.angle_gamma   90.00
#
_symmetry.space_group_name_H-M   'P 1'
#
loop_
_entity.id
_entity.type
_entity.pdbx_description
1 polymer ?
#
loop_
_entity_poly.entity_id
_entity_poly.type
_entity_poly.pdbx_seq_one_letter_code
_entity_poly.pdbx_strand_id
1 'polypeptide(L)'
;MSSRPDVLYDAVYQQTEKQHEQVLRLVKEMTAHPEAFSEQEKEKINRMDIALQTATDILENLMTPDTQMTIVLRQGRIRVDLTKA
;
A
#
# COMPACT_ATOMS: atom_id res chain seq x y z
N MET A 1 -15.03 -14.59 -20.21
CA MET A 1 -15.47 -14.95 -18.84
C MET A 1 -14.22 -14.92 -17.99
N SER A 2 -14.10 -13.97 -17.05
CA SER A 2 -12.96 -13.91 -16.14
C SER A 2 -12.96 -15.16 -15.25
N SER A 3 -11.78 -15.74 -15.00
CA SER A 3 -11.68 -16.91 -14.15
C SER A 3 -11.95 -16.53 -12.69
N ARG A 4 -12.37 -17.50 -11.86
CA ARG A 4 -12.61 -17.25 -10.42
C ARG A 4 -11.37 -16.65 -9.70
N PRO A 5 -10.13 -17.08 -10.01
CA PRO A 5 -8.93 -16.42 -9.51
C PRO A 5 -8.81 -14.95 -9.90
N ASP A 6 -9.06 -14.59 -11.17
CA ASP A 6 -8.96 -13.21 -11.65
C ASP A 6 -9.96 -12.30 -10.91
N VAL A 7 -11.20 -12.76 -10.77
CA VAL A 7 -12.25 -12.02 -10.05
C VAL A 7 -11.88 -11.79 -8.58
N LEU A 8 -11.28 -12.79 -7.93
CA LEU A 8 -10.86 -12.64 -6.54
C LEU A 8 -9.67 -11.70 -6.41
N TYR A 9 -8.71 -11.79 -7.33
CA TYR A 9 -7.56 -10.91 -7.37
C TYR A 9 -8.01 -9.45 -7.57
N ASP A 10 -8.88 -9.18 -8.55
CA ASP A 10 -9.43 -7.84 -8.81
C ASP A 10 -10.15 -7.29 -7.57
N ALA A 11 -10.93 -8.13 -6.88
CA ALA A 11 -11.64 -7.73 -5.67
C ALA A 11 -10.68 -7.37 -4.52
N VAL A 12 -9.58 -8.12 -4.35
CA VAL A 12 -8.54 -7.81 -3.36
C VAL A 12 -7.85 -6.51 -3.72
N TYR A 13 -7.47 -6.33 -4.98
CA TYR A 13 -6.82 -5.11 -5.47
C TYR A 13 -7.69 -3.88 -5.23
N GLN A 14 -8.95 -3.89 -5.68
CA GLN A 14 -9.87 -2.77 -5.50
C GLN A 14 -10.12 -2.43 -4.02
N GLN A 15 -10.18 -3.46 -3.16
CA GLN A 15 -10.35 -3.24 -1.73
C GLN A 15 -9.10 -2.59 -1.09
N THR A 16 -7.90 -3.00 -1.51
CA THR A 16 -6.64 -2.40 -1.06
C THR A 16 -6.51 -0.97 -1.55
N GLU A 17 -6.80 -0.69 -2.82
CA GLU A 17 -6.80 0.66 -3.39
C GLU A 17 -7.76 1.59 -2.64
N LYS A 18 -9.00 1.14 -2.41
CA LYS A 18 -10.00 1.91 -1.65
C LYS A 18 -9.55 2.23 -0.22
N GLN A 19 -8.88 1.29 0.45
CA GLN A 19 -8.34 1.54 1.78
C GLN A 19 -7.16 2.52 1.73
N HIS A 20 -6.31 2.42 0.70
CA HIS A 20 -5.20 3.36 0.52
C HIS A 20 -5.70 4.78 0.31
N GLU A 21 -6.73 4.98 -0.54
CA GLU A 21 -7.36 6.28 -0.73
C GLU A 21 -7.91 6.88 0.58
N GLN A 22 -8.51 6.06 1.45
CA GLN A 22 -9.02 6.52 2.74
C GLN A 22 -7.88 6.99 3.65
N VAL A 23 -6.76 6.25 3.68
CA VAL A 23 -5.59 6.63 4.45
C VAL A 23 -4.91 7.87 3.88
N LEU A 24 -4.86 8.03 2.55
CA LEU A 24 -4.35 9.25 1.91
C LEU A 24 -5.17 10.49 2.29
N ARG A 25 -6.48 10.37 2.51
CA ARG A 25 -7.29 11.48 3.05
C ARG A 25 -6.86 11.85 4.46
N LEU A 26 -6.63 10.85 5.33
CA LEU A 26 -6.13 11.09 6.69
C LEU A 26 -4.73 11.73 6.67
N VAL A 27 -3.83 11.29 5.76
CA VAL A 27 -2.50 11.91 5.59
C VAL A 27 -2.63 13.38 5.18
N LYS A 28 -3.54 13.70 4.25
CA LYS A 28 -3.81 15.09 3.84
C LYS A 28 -4.35 15.93 4.99
N GLU A 29 -5.33 15.42 5.73
CA GLU A 29 -5.90 16.08 6.91
C GLU A 29 -4.84 16.32 7.99
N MET A 30 -4.03 15.30 8.29
CA MET A 30 -2.91 15.39 9.24
C MET A 30 -1.85 16.41 8.80
N THR A 31 -1.60 16.53 7.50
CA THR A 31 -0.64 17.51 6.97
C THR A 31 -1.19 18.93 7.01
N ALA A 32 -2.49 19.11 6.77
CA ALA A 32 -3.14 20.41 6.81
C ALA A 32 -3.38 20.93 8.24
N HIS A 33 -3.67 20.02 9.18
CA HIS A 33 -4.01 20.31 10.58
C HIS A 33 -3.21 19.41 11.54
N PRO A 34 -1.88 19.55 11.62
CA PRO A 34 -1.03 18.66 12.41
C PRO A 34 -1.31 18.70 13.92
N GLU A 35 -1.88 19.79 14.43
CA GLU A 35 -2.29 19.96 15.82
C GLU A 35 -3.55 19.17 16.20
N ALA A 36 -4.36 18.75 15.21
CA ALA A 36 -5.58 17.97 15.43
C ALA A 36 -5.31 16.49 15.75
N PHE A 37 -4.05 16.06 15.64
CA PHE A 37 -3.63 14.68 15.82
C PHE A 37 -2.51 14.58 16.85
N SER A 38 -2.59 13.59 17.73
CA SER A 38 -1.49 13.21 18.61
C SER A 38 -0.33 12.58 17.83
N GLU A 39 0.88 12.61 18.39
CA GLU A 39 2.05 11.94 17.79
C GLU A 39 1.83 10.44 17.57
N GLN A 40 1.06 9.78 18.44
CA GLN A 40 0.69 8.38 18.28
C GLN A 40 -0.22 8.15 17.08
N GLU A 41 -1.18 9.04 16.85
CA GLU A 41 -2.08 8.97 15.69
C GLU A 41 -1.32 9.25 14.39
N LYS A 42 -0.42 10.23 14.39
CA LYS A 42 0.44 10.53 13.25
C LYS A 42 1.30 9.33 12.84
N GLU A 43 1.95 8.70 13.81
CA GLU A 43 2.75 7.49 13.56
C GLU A 43 1.90 6.35 13.01
N LYS A 44 0.67 6.18 13.52
CA LYS A 44 -0.25 5.16 13.02
C LYS A 44 -0.69 5.43 11.59
N ILE A 45 -1.03 6.67 11.25
CA ILE A 45 -1.41 7.10 9.90
C ILE A 45 -0.26 6.85 8.93
N ASN A 46 0.95 7.27 9.28
CA ASN A 46 2.15 7.06 8.46
C ASN A 46 2.42 5.58 8.21
N ARG A 47 2.32 4.72 9.23
CA ARG A 47 2.49 3.27 9.07
C ARG A 47 1.44 2.65 8.16
N MET A 48 0.18 3.10 8.25
CA MET A 48 -0.89 2.62 7.39
C MET A 48 -0.65 3.01 5.93
N ASP A 49 -0.21 4.25 5.68
CA ASP A 49 0.07 4.74 4.32
C ASP A 49 1.19 3.91 3.67
N ILE A 50 2.30 3.74 4.38
CA ILE A 50 3.45 2.94 3.93
C ILE A 50 3.05 1.48 3.64
N ALA A 51 2.25 0.87 4.52
CA ALA A 51 1.81 -0.51 4.35
C ALA A 51 0.88 -0.69 3.14
N LEU A 52 -0.08 0.23 2.96
CA LEU A 52 -1.05 0.14 1.86
C LEU A 52 -0.42 0.48 0.52
N GLN A 53 0.46 1.47 0.44
CA GLN A 53 1.25 1.75 -0.75
C GLN A 53 2.04 0.51 -1.17
N THR A 54 2.74 -0.13 -0.23
CA THR A 54 3.47 -1.37 -0.49
C THR A 54 2.55 -2.49 -0.96
N ALA A 55 1.38 -2.64 -0.34
CA ALA A 55 0.43 -3.69 -0.73
C ALA A 55 -0.08 -3.50 -2.17
N THR A 56 -0.38 -2.26 -2.56
CA THR A 56 -0.73 -1.92 -3.96
C THR A 56 0.42 -2.26 -4.89
N ASP A 57 1.65 -1.84 -4.58
CA ASP A 57 2.84 -2.15 -5.39
C ASP A 57 3.04 -3.66 -5.54
N ILE A 58 2.87 -4.44 -4.47
CA ILE A 58 3.00 -5.90 -4.51
C ILE A 58 1.94 -6.50 -5.44
N LEU A 59 0.69 -6.07 -5.29
CA LEU A 59 -0.41 -6.59 -6.09
C LEU A 59 -0.16 -6.29 -7.57
N GLU A 60 0.09 -5.04 -7.97
CA GLU A 60 0.34 -4.68 -9.37
C GLU A 60 1.44 -5.52 -10.02
N ASN A 61 2.49 -5.81 -9.27
CA ASN A 61 3.66 -6.50 -9.78
C ASN A 61 3.55 -8.04 -9.74
N LEU A 62 2.68 -8.62 -8.91
CA LEU A 62 2.41 -10.07 -8.87
C LEU A 62 1.88 -10.62 -10.20
N MET A 63 1.26 -9.77 -11.02
CA MET A 63 0.73 -10.15 -12.33
C MET A 63 1.77 -10.04 -13.45
N THR A 64 3.00 -9.60 -13.15
CA THR A 64 4.08 -9.51 -14.13
C THR A 64 4.90 -10.81 -14.11
N PRO A 65 4.85 -11.64 -15.17
CA PRO A 65 5.63 -12.87 -15.24
C PRO A 65 7.14 -12.58 -15.15
N ASP A 66 7.91 -13.55 -14.65
CA ASP A 66 9.38 -13.51 -14.59
C ASP A 66 9.96 -12.32 -13.79
N THR A 67 9.26 -11.93 -12.71
CA THR A 67 9.70 -10.83 -11.82
C THR A 67 10.10 -11.36 -10.44
N GLN A 68 11.30 -11.00 -9.96
CA GLN A 68 11.72 -11.21 -8.59
C GLN A 68 11.45 -9.93 -7.78
N MET A 69 10.73 -10.07 -6.66
CA MET A 69 10.38 -8.98 -5.77
C MET A 69 11.10 -9.11 -4.44
N THR A 70 11.79 -8.05 -4.03
CA THR A 70 12.44 -7.95 -2.72
C THR A 70 11.79 -6.83 -1.91
N ILE A 71 11.22 -7.17 -0.75
CA ILE A 71 10.60 -6.21 0.17
C ILE A 71 11.52 -6.03 1.38
N VAL A 72 12.03 -4.82 1.59
CA VAL A 72 12.90 -4.48 2.72
C VAL A 72 12.21 -3.45 3.61
N LEU A 73 11.92 -3.83 4.86
CA LEU A 73 11.48 -2.91 5.91
C LEU A 73 12.70 -2.44 6.71
N ARG A 74 13.05 -1.15 6.60
CA ARG A 74 14.10 -0.53 7.42
C ARG A 74 13.64 0.84 7.93
N GLN A 75 13.68 1.04 9.24
CA GLN A 75 13.38 2.32 9.89
C GLN A 75 12.04 2.93 9.46
N GLY A 76 10.98 2.11 9.39
CA GLY A 76 9.65 2.58 8.99
C GLY A 76 9.50 2.86 7.50
N ARG A 77 10.52 2.63 6.68
CA ARG A 77 10.41 2.69 5.21
C ARG A 77 10.31 1.30 4.65
N ILE A 78 9.38 1.10 3.74
CA ILE A 78 9.32 -0.10 2.90
C ILE A 78 9.95 0.26 1.55
N ARG A 79 10.92 -0.55 1.14
CA ARG A 79 11.50 -0.50 -0.20
C ARG A 79 11.10 -1.78 -0.93
N VAL A 80 10.49 -1.62 -2.10
CA VAL A 80 10.18 -2.71 -3.02
C VAL A 80 11.14 -2.59 -4.19
N ASP A 81 12.05 -3.55 -4.32
CA ASP A 81 12.94 -3.66 -5.47
C ASP A 81 12.43 -4.78 -6.39
N LEU A 82 12.35 -4.47 -7.68
CA LEU A 82 11.91 -5.38 -8.73
C LEU A 82 13.07 -5.64 -9.69
N THR A 83 13.36 -6.91 -9.94
CA THR A 83 14.33 -7.33 -10.94
C THR A 83 13.69 -8.35 -11.87
N LYS A 84 13.95 -8.23 -13.17
CA LYS A 84 13.64 -9.31 -14.12
C LYS A 84 14.54 -10.51 -13.81
N ALA A 85 13.94 -11.70 -13.74
CA ALA A 85 14.67 -12.95 -13.63
C ALA A 85 15.43 -13.28 -14.93
#